data_AF-A0A528X1U8-F1
#
_entry.id   AF-A0A528X1U8-F1
#
_cell.length_a   1.000
_cell.length_b   1.000
_cell.length_c   1.000
_cell.angle_alpha   90.00
_cell.angle_beta   90.00
_cell.angle_gamma   90.00
#
_symmetry.space_group_name_H-M   'P 1'
#
loop_
_entity.id
_entity.type
_entity.pdbx_description
1 polymer ?
#
loop_
_entity_poly.entity_id
_entity_poly.type
_entity_poly.pdbx_seq_one_letter_code
_entity_poly.pdbx_strand_id
1 'polypeptide(L)'
;MNFSLSRATLIAEADLIGIAGERAVCDPRGVLYFPDLRLLAVSDLHLEKGSSFARRGALIPPYDTGATLLRLQAVIADYQPRIVVSLGDSFHDGGGAERMHLSFRERLEAMMAGRDWFWV
;
A
#
# COMPACT_ATOMS: atom_id res chain seq x y z
N MET A 1 -12.01 3.08 19.77
CA MET A 1 -12.88 1.97 19.35
C MET A 1 -12.66 1.79 17.85
N ASN A 2 -11.91 0.77 17.42
CA ASN A 2 -11.74 0.47 16.00
C ASN A 2 -12.84 -0.52 15.59
N PHE A 3 -13.81 -0.04 14.82
CA PHE A 3 -14.71 -0.93 14.09
C PHE A 3 -13.94 -1.46 12.88
N SER A 4 -13.45 -2.69 12.95
CA SER A 4 -13.01 -3.40 11.74
C SER A 4 -14.27 -3.83 10.99
N LEU A 5 -14.56 -3.16 9.88
CA LEU A 5 -15.65 -3.54 9.00
C LEU A 5 -15.24 -4.82 8.27
N SER A 6 -16.16 -5.77 8.16
CA SER A 6 -15.89 -6.99 7.41
C SER A 6 -15.65 -6.65 5.94
N ARG A 7 -14.76 -7.39 5.26
CA ARG A 7 -14.52 -7.26 3.82
C ARG A 7 -15.81 -7.18 3.00
N ALA A 8 -16.82 -7.98 3.36
CA ALA A 8 -18.12 -7.99 2.69
C ALA A 8 -18.88 -6.67 2.89
N THR A 9 -18.82 -6.07 4.08
CA THR A 9 -19.44 -4.78 4.39
C THR A 9 -18.80 -3.65 3.59
N LEU A 10 -17.46 -3.62 3.50
CA LEU A 10 -16.74 -2.60 2.73
C LEU A 10 -17.06 -2.64 1.23
N ILE A 11 -17.24 -3.83 0.67
CA ILE A 11 -17.62 -3.99 -0.74
C ILE A 11 -19.07 -3.59 -0.97
N ALA A 12 -19.97 -3.89 -0.02
CA ALA A 12 -21.39 -3.59 -0.15
C ALA A 12 -21.69 -2.08 -0.11
N GLU A 13 -20.89 -1.30 0.63
CA GLU A 13 -21.05 0.16 0.73
C GLU A 13 -20.33 0.92 -0.39
N ALA A 14 -19.43 0.28 -1.13
CA ALA A 14 -18.64 0.92 -2.17
C ALA A 14 -19.26 0.76 -3.56
N ASP A 15 -19.25 1.85 -4.34
CA ASP A 15 -19.56 1.79 -5.76
C ASP A 15 -18.50 0.95 -6.50
N LEU A 16 -18.94 -0.15 -7.10
CA LEU A 16 -18.08 -1.01 -7.92
C LEU A 16 -17.94 -0.44 -9.32
N ILE A 17 -16.71 -0.40 -9.81
CA ILE A 17 -16.39 -0.07 -11.20
C ILE A 17 -15.96 -1.32 -11.96
N GLY A 18 -16.17 -1.31 -13.28
CA GLY A 18 -15.66 -2.34 -14.19
C GLY A 18 -14.34 -1.92 -14.81
N ILE A 19 -13.31 -2.74 -14.70
CA ILE A 19 -11.99 -2.56 -15.34
C ILE A 19 -11.64 -3.84 -16.07
N ALA A 20 -11.50 -3.77 -17.39
CA ALA A 20 -11.14 -4.93 -18.23
C ALA A 20 -12.02 -6.18 -18.00
N GLY A 21 -13.28 -5.99 -17.62
CA GLY A 21 -14.22 -7.07 -17.29
C GLY A 21 -14.25 -7.50 -15.82
N GLU A 22 -13.33 -7.01 -15.00
CA GLU A 22 -13.25 -7.30 -13.56
C GLU A 22 -13.91 -6.19 -12.73
N ARG A 23 -14.48 -6.55 -11.58
CA ARG A 23 -15.08 -5.59 -10.65
C ARG A 23 -14.04 -5.09 -9.66
N ALA A 24 -13.99 -3.78 -9.45
CA ALA A 24 -13.06 -3.17 -8.52
C ALA A 24 -13.74 -2.12 -7.63
N VAL A 25 -13.24 -2.02 -6.40
CA VAL A 25 -13.57 -0.97 -5.44
C VAL A 25 -12.47 0.10 -5.50
N CYS A 26 -12.87 1.34 -5.77
CA CYS A 26 -12.02 2.51 -5.61
C CYS A 26 -12.08 2.97 -4.15
N ASP A 27 -11.06 2.68 -3.37
CA ASP A 27 -11.01 3.10 -1.98
C ASP A 27 -10.38 4.51 -1.87
N PRO A 28 -11.00 5.44 -1.11
CA PRO A 28 -10.51 6.81 -0.97
C PRO A 28 -9.12 6.92 -0.33
N ARG A 29 -8.60 5.84 0.28
CA ARG A 29 -7.22 5.74 0.78
C ARG A 29 -6.18 5.57 -0.34
N GLY A 30 -6.60 5.59 -1.60
CA GLY A 30 -5.71 5.60 -2.77
C GLY A 30 -5.34 4.20 -3.25
N VAL A 31 -6.25 3.24 -3.13
CA VAL A 31 -6.03 1.85 -3.57
C VAL A 31 -7.18 1.35 -4.41
N LEU A 32 -6.89 0.36 -5.25
CA LEU A 32 -7.88 -0.33 -6.07
C LEU A 32 -7.95 -1.80 -5.64
N TYR A 33 -9.12 -2.25 -5.19
CA TYR A 33 -9.30 -3.63 -4.72
C TYR A 33 -10.24 -4.41 -5.63
N PHE A 34 -9.79 -5.58 -6.11
CA PHE A 34 -10.56 -6.51 -6.94
C PHE A 34 -11.06 -7.67 -6.08
N PRO A 35 -12.35 -7.70 -5.67
CA PRO A 35 -12.84 -8.68 -4.71
C PRO A 35 -12.77 -10.11 -5.19
N ASP A 36 -13.13 -10.34 -6.45
CA ASP A 36 -13.20 -11.67 -7.06
C ASP A 36 -11.80 -12.31 -7.17
N LEU A 37 -10.76 -11.49 -7.36
CA LEU A 37 -9.36 -11.90 -7.41
C LEU A 37 -8.66 -11.87 -6.04
N ARG A 38 -9.29 -11.26 -5.02
CA ARG A 38 -8.64 -10.89 -3.75
C ARG A 38 -7.33 -10.14 -3.97
N LEU A 39 -7.32 -9.23 -4.94
CA LEU A 39 -6.15 -8.48 -5.38
C LEU A 39 -6.25 -7.03 -4.92
N LEU A 40 -5.18 -6.51 -4.33
CA LEU A 40 -5.02 -5.10 -4.03
C LEU A 40 -3.94 -4.51 -4.95
N ALA A 41 -4.31 -3.51 -5.75
CA ALA A 41 -3.37 -2.74 -6.54
C ALA A 41 -3.09 -1.40 -5.85
N VAL A 42 -1.81 -1.05 -5.77
CA VAL A 42 -1.29 0.19 -5.18
C VAL A 42 -0.22 0.78 -6.11
N SER A 43 -0.01 2.09 -6.05
CA SER A 43 1.07 2.78 -6.77
C SER A 43 1.67 3.88 -5.91
N ASP A 44 2.79 4.47 -6.36
CA ASP A 44 3.32 5.73 -5.83
C ASP A 44 3.54 5.73 -4.32
N LEU A 45 4.01 4.60 -3.76
CA LEU A 45 4.24 4.48 -2.32
C LEU A 45 5.33 5.44 -1.83
N HIS A 46 6.24 5.87 -2.72
CA HIS A 46 7.26 6.89 -2.45
C HIS A 46 8.05 6.63 -1.16
N LEU A 47 8.33 5.36 -0.85
CA LEU A 47 9.06 5.01 0.34
C LEU A 47 10.47 5.64 0.25
N GLU A 48 10.96 6.14 1.38
CA GLU A 48 12.27 6.81 1.50
C GLU A 48 12.41 8.17 0.80
N LYS A 49 11.29 8.82 0.45
CA LYS A 49 11.29 10.21 -0.02
C LYS A 49 11.94 11.15 1.00
N GLY A 50 11.60 11.03 2.28
CA GLY A 50 12.18 11.84 3.36
C GLY A 50 13.71 11.69 3.49
N SER A 51 14.24 10.47 3.39
CA SER A 51 15.69 10.24 3.47
C SER A 51 16.43 10.71 2.21
N SER A 52 15.78 10.70 1.05
CA SER A 52 16.35 11.27 -0.19
C SER A 52 16.44 12.80 -0.16
N PHE A 53 15.40 13.49 0.30
CA PHE A 53 15.41 14.96 0.42
C PHE A 53 16.32 15.46 1.55
N ALA A 54 16.41 14.72 2.66
CA ALA A 54 17.38 15.02 3.73
C ALA A 54 18.83 15.01 3.22
N ARG A 55 19.19 14.08 2.32
CA ARG A 55 20.52 14.07 1.67
C ARG A 55 20.77 15.30 0.77
N ARG A 56 19.72 15.98 0.30
CA ARG A 56 19.81 17.17 -0.56
C ARG A 56 19.60 18.48 0.22
N GLY A 57 19.61 18.45 1.55
CA GLY A 57 19.53 19.64 2.40
C GLY A 57 18.13 20.22 2.58
N ALA A 58 17.09 19.54 2.09
CA ALA A 58 15.70 19.94 2.30
C ALA A 58 15.11 19.15 3.48
N LEU A 59 14.71 19.85 4.54
CA LEU A 59 13.99 19.27 5.68
C LEU A 59 12.51 19.07 5.29
N ILE A 60 12.23 17.96 4.61
CA ILE A 60 10.86 17.45 4.50
C ILE A 60 10.60 16.60 5.76
N PRO A 61 9.42 16.70 6.40
CA PRO A 61 9.12 15.90 7.58
C PRO A 61 9.41 14.41 7.31
N PRO A 62 10.20 13.72 8.17
CA PRO A 62 10.67 12.35 7.94
C PRO A 62 9.58 11.27 8.02
N TYR A 63 8.32 11.67 8.11
CA TYR A 63 7.20 10.80 8.48
C TYR A 63 6.47 10.16 7.28
N ASP A 64 6.94 10.40 6.05
CA ASP A 64 6.23 9.99 4.84
C ASP A 64 6.15 8.45 4.70
N THR A 65 7.29 7.75 4.82
CA THR A 65 7.35 6.27 4.76
C THR A 65 6.46 5.62 5.83
N GLY A 66 6.56 6.07 7.08
CA GLY A 66 5.82 5.50 8.20
C GLY A 66 4.30 5.69 8.04
N ALA A 67 3.87 6.87 7.61
CA ALA A 67 2.46 7.16 7.36
C ALA A 67 1.91 6.34 6.18
N THR A 68 2.68 6.18 5.10
CA THR A 68 2.30 5.31 3.97
C THR A 68 2.16 3.86 4.40
N LEU A 69 3.13 3.31 5.15
CA LEU A 69 3.05 1.93 5.65
C LEU A 69 1.86 1.71 6.59
N LEU A 70 1.52 2.68 7.44
CA LEU A 70 0.34 2.59 8.31
C LEU A 70 -0.97 2.55 7.51
N ARG A 71 -1.11 3.39 6.47
CA ARG A 71 -2.29 3.38 5.60
C ARG A 71 -2.40 2.06 4.83
N LEU A 72 -1.29 1.60 4.26
CA LEU A 72 -1.23 0.31 3.55
C LEU A 72 -1.59 -0.85 4.47
N GLN A 73 -1.08 -0.86 5.70
CA GLN A 73 -1.40 -1.89 6.69
C GLN A 73 -2.89 -1.90 7.03
N ALA A 74 -3.52 -0.73 7.22
CA ALA A 74 -4.95 -0.64 7.51
C ALA A 74 -5.80 -1.20 6.36
N VAL A 75 -5.48 -0.83 5.11
CA VAL A 75 -6.15 -1.36 3.91
C VAL A 75 -6.00 -2.88 3.80
N ILE A 76 -4.79 -3.41 4.01
CA ILE A 76 -4.52 -4.86 3.97
C ILE A 76 -5.29 -5.58 5.08
N ALA A 77 -5.38 -4.99 6.28
CA ALA A 77 -6.13 -5.55 7.39
C ALA A 77 -7.63 -5.65 7.09
N ASP A 78 -8.18 -4.63 6.43
CA ASP A 78 -9.60 -4.54 6.09
C ASP A 78 -10.00 -5.48 4.95
N TYR A 79 -9.23 -5.48 3.84
CA TYR A 79 -9.57 -6.28 2.66
C TYR A 79 -9.03 -7.71 2.69
N GLN A 80 -7.99 -7.98 3.49
CA GLN A 80 -7.30 -9.27 3.54
C GLN A 80 -6.99 -9.83 2.14
N PRO A 81 -6.29 -9.05 1.28
CA PRO A 81 -5.96 -9.49 -0.07
C PRO A 81 -5.03 -10.70 -0.01
N ARG A 82 -5.15 -11.58 -1.01
CA ARG A 82 -4.19 -12.67 -1.25
C ARG A 82 -3.03 -12.17 -2.11
N ILE A 83 -3.31 -11.23 -3.02
CA ILE A 83 -2.37 -10.70 -3.99
C ILE A 83 -2.23 -9.19 -3.76
N VAL A 84 -1.00 -8.69 -3.75
CA VAL A 84 -0.72 -7.25 -3.78
C VAL A 84 0.14 -6.94 -5.00
N VAL A 85 -0.28 -5.98 -5.81
CA VAL A 85 0.48 -5.50 -6.97
C VAL A 85 0.86 -4.04 -6.73
N SER A 86 2.15 -3.77 -6.65
CA SER A 86 2.67 -2.40 -6.66
C SER A 86 3.09 -2.02 -8.07
N LEU A 87 2.35 -1.07 -8.66
CA LEU A 87 2.42 -0.76 -10.09
C LEU A 87 3.55 0.21 -10.50
N GLY A 88 4.41 0.62 -9.56
CA GLY A 88 5.53 1.52 -9.81
C GLY A 88 5.72 2.58 -8.73
N ASP A 89 6.83 3.32 -8.84
CA ASP A 89 7.27 4.40 -7.94
C ASP A 89 7.18 4.06 -6.44
N SER A 90 7.51 2.80 -6.13
CA SER A 90 7.50 2.29 -4.77
C SER A 90 8.60 2.88 -3.91
N PHE A 91 9.77 3.11 -4.52
CA PHE A 91 10.95 3.67 -3.89
C PHE A 91 11.38 4.92 -4.65
N HIS A 92 11.72 5.95 -3.90
CA HIS A 92 12.03 7.26 -4.48
C HIS A 92 13.31 7.28 -5.35
N ASP A 93 14.22 6.32 -5.19
CA ASP A 93 15.34 6.09 -6.11
C ASP A 93 15.77 4.61 -6.09
N GLY A 94 16.64 4.21 -7.02
CA GLY A 94 17.12 2.83 -7.14
C GLY A 94 17.87 2.28 -5.92
N GLY A 95 18.30 3.14 -4.98
CA GLY A 95 18.89 2.72 -3.70
C GLY A 95 17.94 2.88 -2.51
N GLY A 96 16.66 3.22 -2.73
CA GLY A 96 15.69 3.50 -1.67
C GLY A 96 15.43 2.27 -0.81
N ALA A 97 15.37 1.09 -1.42
CA ALA A 97 15.20 -0.17 -0.69
C ALA A 97 16.34 -0.41 0.32
N GLU A 98 17.60 -0.20 -0.08
CA GLU A 98 18.77 -0.42 0.78
C GLU A 98 18.84 0.53 1.96
N ARG A 99 18.35 1.77 1.80
CA ARG A 99 18.39 2.80 2.86
C ARG A 99 17.18 2.77 3.79
N MET A 100 16.15 1.99 3.45
CA MET A 100 14.96 1.89 4.27
C MET A 100 15.34 1.46 5.69
N HIS A 101 14.92 2.26 6.67
CA HIS A 101 15.16 1.96 8.07
C HIS A 101 14.63 0.56 8.42
N LEU A 102 15.39 -0.20 9.22
CA LEU A 102 15.11 -1.61 9.50
C LEU A 102 13.66 -1.84 9.96
N SER A 103 13.15 -0.99 10.87
CA SER A 103 11.77 -1.12 11.36
C SER A 103 10.68 -0.91 10.30
N PHE A 104 10.95 -0.16 9.23
CA PHE A 104 10.02 -0.01 8.11
C PHE A 104 10.08 -1.21 7.17
N ARG A 105 11.29 -1.75 6.95
CA ARG A 105 11.49 -2.99 6.21
C ARG A 105 10.78 -4.16 6.88
N GLU A 106 10.96 -4.34 8.19
CA GLU A 106 10.29 -5.41 8.96
C GLU A 106 8.77 -5.30 8.88
N ARG A 107 8.21 -4.08 8.93
CA ARG A 107 6.77 -3.86 8.76
C ARG A 107 6.28 -4.22 7.36
N LEU A 108 7.03 -3.83 6.32
CA LEU A 108 6.71 -4.16 4.94
C LEU A 108 6.77 -5.67 4.71
N GLU A 109 7.83 -6.34 5.18
CA GLU A 109 7.98 -7.80 5.12
C GLU A 109 6.84 -8.52 5.85
N ALA A 110 6.42 -8.02 7.01
CA ALA A 110 5.27 -8.56 7.73
C ALA A 110 3.95 -8.42 6.95
N MET A 111 3.77 -7.33 6.20
CA MET A 111 2.61 -7.17 5.30
C MET A 111 2.69 -8.09 4.08
N MET A 112 3.89 -8.41 3.59
CA MET A 112 4.12 -9.32 2.47
C MET A 112 3.93 -10.79 2.86
N ALA A 113 4.16 -11.13 4.13
CA ALA A 113 4.09 -12.51 4.60
C ALA A 113 2.73 -13.18 4.28
N GLY A 114 2.80 -14.37 3.67
CA GLY A 114 1.63 -15.16 3.28
C GLY A 114 0.80 -14.57 2.14
N ARG A 115 1.35 -13.61 1.38
CA ARG A 115 0.72 -13.00 0.20
C ARG A 115 1.64 -13.11 -1.01
N ASP A 116 1.03 -13.20 -2.18
CA ASP A 116 1.73 -13.04 -3.44
C ASP A 116 1.92 -11.53 -3.65
N TRP A 117 3.16 -11.06 -3.62
CA TRP A 117 3.47 -9.64 -3.77
C TRP A 117 4.30 -9.39 -5.03
N PHE A 118 3.75 -8.59 -5.94
CA PHE A 118 4.38 -8.25 -7.21
C PHE A 118 4.80 -6.77 -7.20
N TRP A 119 6.05 -6.51 -7.55
CA TRP A 119 6.59 -5.18 -7.82
C TRP A 119 6.80 -5.06 -9.32
N VAL A 120 6.18 -4.07 -9.95
CA VAL A 120 6.28 -3.79 -11.40
C VAL A 120 7.27 -2.66 -11.66
#